data_AF-A0A183PAQ3-F1
#
_entry.id   AF-A0A183PAQ3-F1
#
_cell.length_a   1.000
_cell.length_b   1.000
_cell.length_c   1.000
_cell.angle_alpha   90.00
_cell.angle_beta   90.00
_cell.angle_gamma   90.00
#
_symmetry.space_group_name_H-M   'P 1'
#
loop_
_entity.id
_entity.type
_entity.pdbx_description
1 polymer ?
#
loop_
_entity_poly.entity_id
_entity_poly.type
_entity_poly.pdbx_seq_one_letter_code
_entity_poly.pdbx_strand_id
1 'polypeptide(L)'
;MYDRNSDTCSKVRRQHSCYSDSYCANGGTCVQNLEIDHLESGLFCQCPPAFKGTQCEYERNPCEDEVGCVPFSCVRDPRNLEYGSRCQCPTTHQHQTESEPRCIPISVCGEFNITSEFKTRRQPCRNSGQCIQDTKNPTLYKCICSHGYTGGHCEIEPSPAIWSVWSAWSDCLWPDLNEICHKKPYRQQIRTCITNAIGQKCMGETKRMTHIGCDLSVLHSKSEINVSQTKRENLINALKLCDLYSKQYVMPTSEYGLNQQLIIVEEADDWITTGFEDAPQLHLSESTVIDQSQSANWPTRQDYLLTTGWIYVTIIHIGTILFWIHYIHLWRTQRRD
;
A
#
# COMPACT_ATOMS: atom_id res chain seq x y z
N MET A 1 -44.64 -20.43 26.33
CA MET A 1 -44.21 -19.04 26.12
C MET A 1 -43.12 -19.07 25.06
N TYR A 2 -43.10 -18.10 24.16
CA TYR A 2 -42.08 -18.07 23.09
C TYR A 2 -40.81 -17.40 23.64
N ASP A 3 -39.70 -18.12 23.59
CA ASP A 3 -38.38 -17.66 24.02
C ASP A 3 -37.67 -17.02 22.82
N ARG A 4 -37.51 -15.69 22.89
CA ARG A 4 -36.92 -14.90 21.80
C ARG A 4 -35.41 -15.00 21.72
N ASN A 5 -34.74 -15.49 22.77
CA ASN A 5 -33.30 -15.65 22.79
C ASN A 5 -32.87 -16.97 22.12
N SER A 6 -33.62 -18.05 22.37
CA SER A 6 -33.38 -19.35 21.74
C SER A 6 -34.16 -19.56 20.44
N ASP A 7 -35.07 -18.64 20.08
CA ASP A 7 -36.00 -18.76 18.95
C ASP A 7 -36.85 -20.05 19.01
N THR A 8 -37.26 -20.45 20.23
CA THR A 8 -38.03 -21.67 20.45
C THR A 8 -39.27 -21.45 21.32
N CYS A 9 -40.27 -22.32 21.17
CA CYS A 9 -41.45 -22.32 22.03
C CYS A 9 -41.20 -23.19 23.27
N SER A 10 -40.96 -22.56 24.43
CA SER A 10 -40.82 -23.26 25.71
C SER A 10 -42.19 -23.48 26.38
N LYS A 11 -42.41 -24.68 26.95
CA LYS A 11 -43.62 -24.98 27.73
C LYS A 11 -43.38 -24.60 29.19
N VAL A 12 -43.78 -23.38 29.57
CA VAL A 12 -43.77 -22.91 30.98
C VAL A 12 -44.73 -23.78 31.80
N ARG A 13 -44.18 -24.76 32.51
CA ARG A 13 -44.92 -25.59 33.47
C ARG A 13 -44.95 -24.87 34.83
N ARG A 14 -46.11 -24.82 35.47
CA ARG A 14 -46.32 -24.30 36.83
C ARG A 14 -45.74 -25.26 37.88
N GLN A 15 -44.43 -25.43 37.93
CA GLN A 15 -43.75 -26.10 39.04
C GLN A 15 -42.77 -25.13 39.68
N HIS A 16 -42.90 -24.96 41.00
CA HIS A 16 -42.14 -24.01 41.82
C HIS A 16 -40.73 -24.53 42.13
N SER A 17 -39.92 -24.81 41.10
CA SER A 17 -38.53 -25.22 41.29
C SER A 17 -37.68 -24.91 40.06
N CYS A 18 -36.44 -24.46 40.28
CA CYS A 18 -35.44 -24.25 39.22
C CYS A 18 -35.02 -25.55 38.52
N TYR A 19 -35.44 -26.72 39.00
CA TYR A 19 -35.24 -28.02 38.33
C TYR A 19 -36.20 -28.25 37.16
N SER A 20 -37.15 -27.34 36.90
CA SER A 20 -38.01 -27.38 35.71
C SER A 20 -37.48 -26.41 34.64
N ASP A 21 -37.23 -26.92 33.44
CA ASP A 21 -36.59 -26.24 32.28
C ASP A 21 -37.34 -25.01 31.70
N SER A 22 -38.16 -24.28 32.48
CA SER A 22 -38.99 -23.23 31.89
C SER A 22 -39.56 -22.16 32.85
N TYR A 23 -39.09 -22.03 34.10
CA TYR A 23 -39.65 -21.01 35.00
C TYR A 23 -39.31 -19.57 34.56
N CYS A 24 -38.05 -19.32 34.18
CA CYS A 24 -37.60 -18.03 33.66
C CYS A 24 -37.60 -18.05 32.12
N ALA A 25 -38.15 -17.01 31.50
CA ALA A 25 -38.16 -16.85 30.05
C ALA A 25 -36.91 -16.13 29.53
N ASN A 26 -36.74 -16.15 28.21
CA ASN A 26 -35.75 -15.33 27.48
C ASN A 26 -34.30 -15.47 27.98
N GLY A 27 -33.90 -16.68 28.37
CA GLY A 27 -32.56 -16.96 28.91
C GLY A 27 -32.31 -16.43 30.33
N GLY A 28 -33.35 -16.13 31.11
CA GLY A 28 -33.21 -15.74 32.52
C GLY A 28 -32.70 -16.87 33.42
N THR A 29 -31.85 -16.52 34.38
CA THR A 29 -31.26 -17.46 35.33
C THR A 29 -32.18 -17.60 36.54
N CYS A 30 -32.61 -18.83 36.84
CA CYS A 30 -33.45 -19.12 37.99
C CYS A 30 -32.60 -19.20 39.27
N VAL A 31 -32.97 -18.43 40.30
CA VAL A 31 -32.29 -18.42 41.60
C VAL A 31 -33.29 -18.84 42.69
N GLN A 32 -32.90 -19.79 43.54
CA GLN A 32 -33.70 -20.29 44.65
C GLN A 32 -32.98 -20.01 45.97
N ASN A 33 -33.54 -19.13 46.82
CA ASN A 33 -33.05 -18.92 48.18
C ASN A 33 -33.61 -20.01 49.11
N LEU A 34 -32.72 -20.79 49.72
CA LEU A 34 -33.04 -21.97 50.56
C LEU A 34 -33.13 -21.67 52.07
N GLU A 35 -33.04 -20.41 52.49
CA GLU A 35 -32.98 -20.02 53.92
C GLU A 35 -34.27 -19.43 54.50
N ILE A 36 -35.38 -19.39 53.75
CA ILE A 36 -36.65 -18.85 54.28
C ILE A 36 -37.58 -20.00 54.67
N ASP A 37 -37.72 -20.14 55.98
CA ASP A 37 -38.62 -21.05 56.68
C ASP A 37 -40.07 -20.85 56.19
N HIS A 38 -40.70 -21.96 55.80
CA HIS A 38 -42.12 -22.17 55.53
C HIS A 38 -42.99 -20.97 55.06
N LEU A 39 -43.08 -20.75 53.73
CA LEU A 39 -44.34 -20.73 52.94
C LEU A 39 -44.20 -20.05 51.57
N GLU A 40 -43.13 -19.28 51.33
CA GLU A 40 -42.76 -18.79 49.99
C GLU A 40 -41.28 -19.07 49.76
N SER A 41 -40.97 -20.17 49.06
CA SER A 41 -39.63 -20.34 48.50
C SER A 41 -39.34 -19.10 47.66
N GLY A 42 -38.33 -18.32 48.06
CA GLY A 42 -37.89 -17.10 47.36
C GLY A 42 -37.25 -17.47 46.01
N LEU A 43 -38.10 -17.88 45.08
CA LEU A 43 -37.79 -18.23 43.70
C LEU A 43 -37.91 -16.96 42.88
N PHE A 44 -36.80 -16.48 42.33
CA PHE A 44 -36.82 -15.29 41.47
C PHE A 44 -35.93 -15.50 40.24
N CYS A 45 -36.28 -14.82 39.17
CA CYS A 45 -35.51 -14.84 37.93
C CYS A 45 -34.55 -13.65 37.89
N GLN A 46 -33.28 -13.93 37.64
CA GLN A 46 -32.32 -12.91 37.21
C GLN A 46 -32.44 -12.75 35.70
N CYS A 47 -33.05 -11.65 35.27
CA CYS A 47 -33.31 -11.39 33.86
C CYS A 47 -32.09 -10.83 33.13
N PRO A 48 -31.86 -11.23 31.86
CA PRO A 48 -30.88 -10.56 31.03
C PRO A 48 -31.29 -9.10 30.78
N PRO A 49 -30.36 -8.19 30.47
CA PRO A 49 -30.62 -6.75 30.47
C PRO A 49 -31.73 -6.30 29.49
N ALA A 50 -31.96 -7.06 28.41
CA ALA A 50 -33.00 -6.78 27.40
C ALA A 50 -34.42 -7.23 27.81
N PHE A 51 -34.61 -7.76 29.03
CA PHE A 51 -35.88 -8.31 29.52
C PHE A 51 -36.19 -7.85 30.95
N LYS A 52 -37.47 -7.87 31.34
CA LYS A 52 -37.96 -7.51 32.68
C LYS A 52 -39.21 -8.32 33.04
N GLY A 53 -39.61 -8.26 34.31
CA GLY A 53 -40.74 -9.03 34.84
C GLY A 53 -40.27 -10.05 35.87
N THR A 54 -41.21 -10.73 36.54
CA THR A 54 -40.88 -11.73 37.57
C THR A 54 -40.36 -13.03 36.96
N GLN A 55 -40.68 -13.28 35.69
CA GLN A 55 -40.25 -14.42 34.89
C GLN A 55 -39.51 -13.98 33.61
N CYS A 56 -39.04 -12.73 33.55
CA CYS A 56 -38.37 -12.16 32.38
C CYS A 56 -39.23 -12.15 31.11
N GLU A 57 -40.55 -12.00 31.29
CA GLU A 57 -41.56 -12.15 30.25
C GLU A 57 -41.80 -10.91 29.39
N TYR A 58 -41.39 -9.74 29.89
CA TYR A 58 -41.57 -8.47 29.21
C TYR A 58 -40.27 -7.97 28.60
N GLU A 59 -40.39 -7.26 27.48
CA GLU A 59 -39.26 -6.60 26.86
C GLU A 59 -38.82 -5.38 27.67
N ARG A 60 -37.51 -5.23 27.85
CA ARG A 60 -36.86 -4.05 28.43
C ARG A 60 -35.99 -3.41 27.36
N ASN A 61 -36.03 -2.08 27.27
CA ASN A 61 -35.14 -1.32 26.39
C ASN A 61 -33.95 -0.80 27.20
N PRO A 62 -32.75 -1.40 27.08
CA PRO A 62 -31.59 -0.95 27.86
C PRO A 62 -31.09 0.42 27.41
N CYS A 63 -31.42 0.85 26.19
CA CYS A 63 -30.98 2.14 25.65
C CYS A 63 -31.68 3.35 26.29
N GLU A 64 -32.72 3.14 27.09
CA GLU A 64 -33.34 4.19 27.90
C GLU A 64 -32.56 4.46 29.19
N ASP A 65 -31.70 3.53 29.59
CA ASP A 65 -30.70 3.76 30.63
C ASP A 65 -29.48 4.48 30.00
N GLU A 66 -28.68 5.20 30.79
CA GLU A 66 -27.43 5.82 30.32
C GLU A 66 -26.37 4.76 29.95
N VAL A 67 -26.58 4.08 28.82
CA VAL A 67 -25.65 3.12 28.22
C VAL A 67 -24.56 3.88 27.49
N GLY A 68 -23.31 3.43 27.63
CA GLY A 68 -22.08 4.07 27.14
C GLY A 68 -21.90 4.19 25.62
N CYS A 69 -22.98 4.28 24.84
CA CYS A 69 -22.92 4.48 23.39
C CYS A 69 -22.65 5.92 22.97
N VAL A 70 -22.71 6.91 23.88
CA VAL A 70 -22.55 8.34 23.55
C VAL A 70 -21.20 8.61 22.85
N PRO A 71 -21.17 9.29 21.69
CA PRO A 71 -22.25 10.03 21.02
C PRO A 71 -23.10 9.23 20.01
N PHE A 72 -22.86 7.92 19.86
CA PHE A 72 -23.50 7.06 18.87
C PHE A 72 -24.85 6.51 19.32
N SER A 73 -25.68 6.10 18.36
CA SER A 73 -27.02 5.57 18.61
C SER A 73 -26.96 4.18 19.25
N CYS A 74 -27.74 3.98 20.31
CA CYS A 74 -27.94 2.67 20.94
C CYS A 74 -29.11 1.92 20.31
N VAL A 75 -28.98 0.60 20.14
CA VAL A 75 -30.04 -0.29 19.69
C VAL A 75 -30.15 -1.47 20.64
N ARG A 76 -31.38 -1.83 21.01
CA ARG A 76 -31.66 -3.04 21.79
C ARG A 76 -31.21 -4.28 21.02
N ASP A 77 -30.44 -5.14 21.68
CA ASP A 77 -29.95 -6.40 21.15
C ASP A 77 -30.20 -7.52 22.16
N PRO A 78 -31.30 -8.29 22.04
CA PRO A 78 -31.63 -9.35 22.97
C PRO A 78 -30.66 -10.53 22.93
N ARG A 79 -29.79 -10.63 21.92
CA ARG A 79 -28.77 -11.70 21.81
C ARG A 79 -27.52 -11.38 22.63
N ASN A 80 -27.28 -10.10 22.92
CA ASN A 80 -26.20 -9.69 23.82
C ASN A 80 -26.65 -9.90 25.26
N LEU A 81 -26.32 -11.05 25.85
CA LEU A 81 -26.74 -11.40 27.21
C LEU A 81 -26.09 -10.52 28.30
N GLU A 82 -24.97 -9.87 28.00
CA GLU A 82 -24.21 -9.07 28.95
C GLU A 82 -24.76 -7.63 29.07
N TYR A 83 -25.15 -7.02 27.95
CA TYR A 83 -25.62 -5.62 27.91
C TYR A 83 -27.04 -5.43 27.35
N GLY A 84 -27.61 -6.46 26.71
CA GLY A 84 -28.93 -6.40 26.08
C GLY A 84 -29.07 -5.35 24.96
N SER A 85 -27.95 -4.78 24.53
CA SER A 85 -27.87 -3.64 23.62
C SER A 85 -26.55 -3.63 22.88
N ARG A 86 -26.53 -2.93 21.75
CA ARG A 86 -25.31 -2.65 20.97
C ARG A 86 -25.37 -1.23 20.42
N CYS A 87 -24.21 -0.62 20.22
CA CYS A 87 -24.13 0.67 19.56
C CYS A 87 -24.13 0.50 18.04
N GLN A 88 -24.71 1.46 17.32
CA GLN A 88 -24.53 1.58 15.87
C GLN A 88 -23.28 2.40 15.59
N CYS A 89 -22.17 1.71 15.30
CA CYS A 89 -20.92 2.37 14.97
C CYS A 89 -20.92 2.85 13.50
N PRO A 90 -20.49 4.10 13.22
CA PRO A 90 -20.28 4.57 11.85
C PRO A 90 -19.10 3.84 11.20
N THR A 91 -18.91 3.98 9.89
CA THR A 91 -17.83 3.32 9.12
C THR A 91 -16.40 3.65 9.59
N THR A 92 -16.24 4.71 10.39
CA THR A 92 -14.98 5.15 11.00
C THR A 92 -14.70 4.51 12.36
N HIS A 93 -15.65 3.79 12.94
CA HIS A 93 -15.54 3.15 14.25
C HIS A 93 -15.89 1.67 14.17
N GLN A 94 -15.36 0.89 15.10
CA GLN A 94 -15.69 -0.52 15.26
C GLN A 94 -16.06 -0.82 16.70
N HIS A 95 -16.68 -1.97 16.92
CA HIS A 95 -16.89 -2.50 18.25
C HIS A 95 -15.55 -2.93 18.86
N GLN A 96 -15.32 -2.60 20.13
CA GLN A 96 -14.10 -3.02 20.83
C GLN A 96 -14.06 -4.54 21.04
N THR A 97 -15.20 -5.12 21.41
CA THR A 97 -15.44 -6.57 21.51
C THR A 97 -16.86 -6.86 21.02
N GLU A 98 -17.18 -8.14 20.77
CA GLU A 98 -18.52 -8.54 20.32
C GLU A 98 -19.61 -8.29 21.38
N SER A 99 -19.26 -8.33 22.67
CA SER A 99 -20.19 -8.10 23.77
C SER A 99 -20.24 -6.66 24.26
N GLU A 100 -19.13 -5.89 24.24
CA GLU A 100 -19.13 -4.52 24.80
C GLU A 100 -19.74 -3.51 23.80
N PRO A 101 -20.80 -2.76 24.19
CA PRO A 101 -21.42 -1.74 23.35
C PRO A 101 -20.59 -0.45 23.43
N ARG A 102 -19.38 -0.47 22.87
CA ARG A 102 -18.55 0.73 22.70
C ARG A 102 -17.96 0.79 21.31
N CYS A 103 -18.13 1.96 20.68
CA CYS A 103 -17.53 2.27 19.39
C CYS A 103 -16.16 2.91 19.60
N ILE A 104 -15.11 2.20 19.19
CA ILE A 104 -13.74 2.73 19.17
C ILE A 104 -13.36 3.14 17.75
N PRO A 105 -12.60 4.23 17.56
CA PRO A 105 -12.21 4.66 16.22
C PRO A 105 -11.30 3.62 15.55
N ILE A 106 -11.48 3.45 14.24
CA ILE A 106 -10.63 2.59 13.41
C ILE A 106 -9.38 3.39 13.03
N SER A 107 -8.19 2.83 13.25
CA SER A 107 -6.95 3.44 12.78
C SER A 107 -6.96 3.55 11.26
N VAL A 108 -6.58 4.72 10.75
CA VAL A 108 -6.59 4.96 9.31
C VAL A 108 -5.43 4.24 8.61
N CYS A 109 -4.26 4.20 9.26
CA CYS A 109 -3.13 3.40 8.81
C CYS A 109 -3.13 2.04 9.49
N GLY A 110 -2.80 0.99 8.73
CA GLY A 110 -2.44 -0.32 9.28
C GLY A 110 -3.34 -1.46 8.83
N GLU A 111 -3.16 -2.59 9.49
CA GLU A 111 -3.91 -3.81 9.23
C GLU A 111 -5.09 -3.89 10.17
N PHE A 112 -6.26 -4.10 9.58
CA PHE A 112 -7.50 -4.13 10.33
C PHE A 112 -8.19 -5.48 10.14
N ASN A 113 -8.57 -6.10 11.25
CA ASN A 113 -9.26 -7.38 11.26
C ASN A 113 -10.75 -7.16 11.03
N ILE A 114 -11.18 -7.29 9.78
CA ILE A 114 -12.59 -7.47 9.45
C ILE A 114 -12.84 -8.98 9.59
N THR A 115 -13.00 -9.47 10.83
CA THR A 115 -13.37 -10.87 11.16
C THR A 115 -12.52 -12.00 10.55
N SER A 116 -11.66 -12.59 11.39
CA SER A 116 -10.88 -13.87 11.33
C SER A 116 -10.29 -14.47 10.05
N GLU A 117 -10.52 -14.00 8.82
CA GLU A 117 -9.87 -14.63 7.62
C GLU A 117 -9.38 -13.64 6.55
N PHE A 118 -9.66 -12.34 6.66
CA PHE A 118 -9.19 -11.35 5.67
C PHE A 118 -8.54 -10.11 6.32
N LYS A 119 -7.21 -10.13 6.41
CA LYS A 119 -6.42 -8.98 6.88
C LYS A 119 -6.41 -7.90 5.80
N THR A 120 -7.26 -6.89 5.94
CA THR A 120 -7.28 -5.74 5.02
C THR A 120 -6.32 -4.67 5.52
N ARG A 121 -5.31 -4.33 4.71
CA ARG A 121 -4.43 -3.19 4.99
C ARG A 121 -5.10 -1.90 4.51
N ARG A 122 -5.48 -1.02 5.42
CA ARG A 122 -5.90 0.34 5.06
C ARG A 122 -4.64 1.18 4.81
N GLN A 123 -4.43 1.53 3.54
CA GLN A 123 -3.34 2.39 3.09
C GLN A 123 -3.91 3.58 2.31
N PRO A 124 -4.32 4.66 3.00
CA PRO A 124 -4.90 5.84 2.36
C PRO A 124 -3.89 6.60 1.47
N CYS A 125 -2.60 6.43 1.71
CA CYS A 125 -1.53 7.04 0.93
C CYS A 125 -1.34 6.30 -0.39
N ARG A 126 -1.53 7.01 -1.50
CA ARG A 126 -1.34 6.52 -2.87
C ARG A 126 0.15 6.47 -3.25
N ASN A 127 0.45 5.90 -4.42
CA ASN A 127 1.78 5.93 -5.04
C ASN A 127 2.90 5.44 -4.09
N SER A 128 2.61 4.31 -3.44
CA SER A 128 3.50 3.67 -2.46
C SER A 128 3.88 4.55 -1.26
N GLY A 129 3.12 5.60 -0.99
CA GLY A 129 3.33 6.47 0.16
C GLY A 129 3.19 5.72 1.49
N GLN A 130 4.04 6.09 2.45
CA GLN A 130 4.02 5.52 3.79
C GLN A 130 2.98 6.25 4.64
N CYS A 131 2.02 5.49 5.17
CA CYS A 131 1.01 6.01 6.08
C CYS A 131 1.54 6.02 7.52
N ILE A 132 1.50 7.19 8.16
CA ILE A 132 1.86 7.38 9.56
C ILE A 132 0.60 7.75 10.34
N GLN A 133 0.22 6.88 11.27
CA GLN A 133 -0.88 7.11 12.19
C GLN A 133 -0.48 8.13 13.25
N ASP A 134 -1.35 9.08 13.57
CA ASP A 134 -1.13 9.97 14.71
C ASP A 134 -1.26 9.19 16.03
N THR A 135 -0.39 9.49 16.99
CA THR A 135 -0.31 8.75 18.27
C THR A 135 -1.39 9.15 19.26
N LYS A 136 -1.99 10.34 19.12
CA LYS A 136 -3.02 10.86 20.03
C LYS A 136 -4.42 10.71 19.47
N ASN A 137 -4.58 10.77 18.15
CA ASN A 137 -5.87 10.64 17.50
C ASN A 137 -5.88 9.53 16.43
N PRO A 138 -6.60 8.42 16.65
CA PRO A 138 -6.69 7.30 15.71
C PRO A 138 -7.38 7.67 14.37
N THR A 139 -8.08 8.80 14.28
CA THR A 139 -8.66 9.28 13.01
C THR A 139 -7.73 10.18 12.21
N LEU A 140 -6.61 10.63 12.81
CA LEU A 140 -5.64 11.51 12.15
C LEU A 140 -4.45 10.71 11.65
N TYR A 141 -3.98 11.07 10.47
CA TYR A 141 -2.83 10.43 9.85
C TYR A 141 -2.09 11.41 8.96
N LYS A 142 -0.86 11.05 8.61
CA LYS A 142 -0.03 11.77 7.68
C LYS A 142 0.58 10.80 6.67
N CYS A 143 0.54 11.17 5.40
CA CYS A 143 1.28 10.46 4.37
C CYS A 143 2.69 11.04 4.23
N ILE A 144 3.69 10.15 4.24
CA ILE A 144 5.02 10.43 3.72
C ILE A 144 5.05 9.91 2.29
N CYS A 145 5.16 10.82 1.33
CA CYS A 145 5.13 10.48 -0.08
C CYS A 145 6.46 9.93 -0.57
N SER A 146 6.37 8.96 -1.48
CA SER A 146 7.49 8.48 -2.28
C SER A 146 8.08 9.63 -3.12
N HIS A 147 9.33 9.50 -3.52
CA HIS A 147 10.07 10.55 -4.24
C HIS A 147 9.29 11.10 -5.44
N GLY A 148 9.16 12.43 -5.54
CA GLY A 148 8.42 13.07 -6.64
C GLY A 148 6.95 13.33 -6.35
N TYR A 149 6.31 12.49 -5.55
CA TYR A 149 4.87 12.58 -5.30
C TYR A 149 4.56 13.60 -4.20
N THR A 150 3.44 14.32 -4.38
CA THR A 150 2.96 15.34 -3.44
C THR A 150 1.45 15.23 -3.24
N GLY A 151 0.85 16.08 -2.42
CA GLY A 151 -0.58 16.03 -2.06
C GLY A 151 -0.83 15.44 -0.67
N GLY A 152 -2.08 15.51 -0.20
CA GLY A 152 -2.45 15.06 1.15
C GLY A 152 -2.38 13.54 1.33
N HIS A 153 -2.56 12.81 0.22
CA HIS A 153 -2.55 11.37 0.10
C HIS A 153 -1.52 10.89 -0.93
N CYS A 154 -0.54 11.72 -1.29
CA CYS A 154 0.45 11.43 -2.34
C CYS A 154 -0.17 11.20 -3.72
N GLU A 155 -1.29 11.84 -3.99
CA GLU A 155 -2.09 11.73 -5.22
C GLU A 155 -1.56 12.57 -6.38
N ILE A 156 -0.68 13.55 -6.11
CA ILE A 156 -0.13 14.44 -7.13
C ILE A 156 1.18 13.87 -7.62
N GLU A 157 1.20 13.54 -8.91
CA GLU A 157 2.38 13.01 -9.60
C GLU A 157 3.46 14.08 -9.81
N PRO A 158 4.75 13.71 -9.80
CA PRO A 158 5.83 14.61 -10.19
C PRO A 158 5.71 15.06 -11.64
N SER A 159 6.31 16.21 -11.96
CA SER A 159 6.51 16.58 -13.36
C SER A 159 7.37 15.52 -14.08
N PRO A 160 7.04 15.18 -15.34
CA PRO A 160 7.81 14.18 -16.08
C PRO A 160 9.27 14.62 -16.21
N ALA A 161 10.19 13.67 -16.08
CA ALA A 161 11.59 13.96 -16.37
C ALA A 161 11.79 14.31 -17.85
N ILE A 162 12.70 15.25 -18.07
CA ILE A 162 13.17 15.61 -19.39
C ILE A 162 14.45 14.82 -19.64
N TRP A 163 14.53 14.13 -20.77
CA TRP A 163 15.67 13.27 -21.09
C TRP A 163 16.65 13.98 -22.01
N SER A 164 17.94 13.66 -21.86
CA SER A 164 18.96 14.06 -22.80
C SER A 164 18.71 13.44 -24.17
N VAL A 165 19.32 14.04 -25.19
CA VAL A 165 19.53 13.31 -26.44
C VAL A 165 20.28 12.01 -26.14
N TRP A 166 20.01 10.99 -26.93
CA TRP A 166 20.76 9.74 -26.87
C TRP A 166 22.24 9.99 -27.13
N SER A 167 23.10 9.30 -26.37
CA SER A 167 24.52 9.26 -26.68
C SER A 167 24.73 8.63 -28.07
N ALA A 168 25.91 8.83 -28.65
CA ALA A 168 26.36 7.97 -29.73
C ALA A 168 26.37 6.50 -29.26
N TRP A 169 26.23 5.57 -30.20
CA TRP A 169 26.41 4.15 -29.94
C TRP A 169 27.79 3.87 -29.38
N SER A 170 27.85 3.15 -28.27
CA SER A 170 29.09 2.62 -27.72
C SER A 170 29.81 1.73 -28.71
N ASP A 171 31.08 1.45 -28.44
CA ASP A 171 31.75 0.31 -29.04
C ASP A 171 31.05 -1.00 -28.64
N CYS A 172 31.39 -2.09 -29.32
CA CYS A 172 30.87 -3.42 -29.00
C CYS A 172 31.24 -3.83 -27.58
N LEU A 173 30.20 -4.08 -26.77
CA LEU A 173 30.31 -4.64 -25.43
C LEU A 173 30.26 -6.15 -25.55
N TRP A 174 31.34 -6.77 -25.11
CA TRP A 174 31.52 -8.21 -25.17
C TRP A 174 31.21 -8.82 -23.80
N PRO A 175 30.35 -9.85 -23.74
CA PRO A 175 30.11 -10.59 -22.52
C PRO A 175 31.37 -11.33 -22.06
N ASP A 176 31.37 -11.77 -20.80
CA ASP A 176 32.45 -12.60 -20.29
C ASP A 176 32.45 -13.99 -20.95
N LEU A 177 33.58 -14.69 -20.87
CA LEU A 177 33.79 -15.98 -21.54
C LEU A 177 32.74 -17.04 -21.19
N ASN A 178 32.22 -16.99 -19.97
CA ASN A 178 31.22 -17.95 -19.48
C ASN A 178 29.79 -17.56 -19.88
N GLU A 179 29.57 -16.30 -20.27
CA GLU A 179 28.25 -15.77 -20.63
C GLU A 179 28.03 -15.72 -22.15
N ILE A 180 29.09 -15.87 -22.96
CA ILE A 180 29.04 -15.73 -24.43
C ILE A 180 28.11 -16.74 -25.12
N CYS A 181 27.83 -17.89 -24.50
CA CYS A 181 26.87 -18.85 -25.05
C CYS A 181 25.41 -18.41 -24.89
N HIS A 182 25.13 -17.51 -23.93
CA HIS A 182 23.76 -17.11 -23.54
C HIS A 182 23.50 -15.62 -23.72
N LYS A 183 24.55 -14.82 -23.97
CA LYS A 183 24.44 -13.38 -24.20
C LYS A 183 25.16 -13.03 -25.47
N LYS A 184 24.49 -12.31 -26.37
CA LYS A 184 25.12 -11.81 -27.59
C LYS A 184 25.85 -10.50 -27.32
N PRO A 185 26.99 -10.25 -28.02
CA PRO A 185 27.64 -8.96 -27.96
C PRO A 185 26.72 -7.87 -28.54
N TYR A 186 26.69 -6.72 -27.89
CA TYR A 186 25.78 -5.64 -28.25
C TYR A 186 26.48 -4.29 -28.19
N ARG A 187 25.92 -3.31 -28.91
CA ARG A 187 26.23 -1.89 -28.71
C ARG A 187 25.12 -1.28 -27.89
N GLN A 188 25.44 -0.23 -27.15
CA GLN A 188 24.43 0.49 -26.39
C GLN A 188 24.53 2.00 -26.60
N GLN A 189 23.38 2.66 -26.56
CA GLN A 189 23.32 4.08 -26.31
C GLN A 189 22.62 4.32 -24.97
N ILE A 190 23.01 5.40 -24.30
CA ILE A 190 22.49 5.77 -22.99
C ILE A 190 21.97 7.19 -23.09
N ARG A 191 20.84 7.47 -22.43
CA ARG A 191 20.41 8.84 -22.17
C ARG A 191 20.20 9.02 -20.68
N THR A 192 20.52 10.21 -20.20
CA THR A 192 20.36 10.58 -18.80
C THR A 192 19.24 11.59 -18.69
N CYS A 193 18.61 11.66 -17.53
CA CYS A 193 17.63 12.70 -17.27
C CYS A 193 18.36 14.05 -17.10
N ILE A 194 17.84 15.08 -17.74
CA ILE A 194 18.32 16.46 -17.68
C ILE A 194 17.70 17.14 -16.46
N THR A 195 18.56 17.82 -15.72
CA THR A 195 18.19 18.74 -14.65
C THR A 195 18.12 20.15 -15.23
N ASN A 196 16.94 20.75 -15.27
CA ASN A 196 16.73 22.08 -15.86
C ASN A 196 17.02 23.22 -14.87
N ALA A 197 17.11 22.91 -13.58
CA ALA A 197 17.47 23.86 -12.55
C ALA A 197 18.67 23.37 -11.74
N ILE A 198 19.48 24.32 -11.28
CA ILE A 198 20.55 24.08 -10.31
C ILE A 198 19.90 23.37 -9.10
N GLY A 199 20.49 22.27 -8.65
CA GLY A 199 19.99 21.51 -7.49
C GLY A 199 18.94 20.45 -7.80
N GLN A 200 18.44 20.32 -9.04
CA GLN A 200 17.59 19.18 -9.38
C GLN A 200 18.38 17.86 -9.39
N LYS A 201 17.77 16.77 -8.93
CA LYS A 201 18.32 15.41 -9.03
C LYS A 201 17.31 14.50 -9.73
N CYS A 202 17.79 13.75 -10.73
CA CYS A 202 17.01 12.70 -11.35
C CYS A 202 17.10 11.43 -10.51
N MET A 203 15.95 10.84 -10.18
CA MET A 203 15.88 9.50 -9.58
C MET A 203 15.26 8.55 -10.59
N GLY A 204 15.95 7.45 -10.87
CA GLY A 204 15.60 6.48 -11.91
C GLY A 204 16.85 5.94 -12.61
N GLU A 205 16.76 4.72 -13.15
CA GLU A 205 17.86 4.13 -13.91
C GLU A 205 18.07 4.88 -15.24
N THR A 206 19.32 4.95 -15.70
CA THR A 206 19.62 5.52 -17.03
C THR A 206 18.93 4.69 -18.10
N LYS A 207 18.15 5.32 -18.98
CA LYS A 207 17.55 4.58 -20.11
C LYS A 207 18.67 4.12 -21.03
N ARG A 208 18.65 2.83 -21.36
CA ARG A 208 19.60 2.17 -22.25
C ARG A 208 18.83 1.63 -23.44
N MET A 209 19.45 1.70 -24.61
CA MET A 209 18.97 1.00 -25.79
C MET A 209 20.12 0.15 -26.30
N THR A 210 19.86 -1.14 -26.52
CA THR A 210 20.85 -2.09 -27.02
C THR A 210 20.54 -2.43 -28.47
N HIS A 211 21.59 -2.70 -29.24
CA HIS A 211 21.46 -3.19 -30.60
C HIS A 211 22.50 -4.28 -30.85
N ILE A 212 22.02 -5.41 -31.36
CA ILE A 212 22.86 -6.57 -31.64
C ILE A 212 23.31 -6.50 -33.09
N GLY A 213 24.56 -6.07 -33.26
CA GLY A 213 25.21 -5.89 -34.55
C GLY A 213 26.72 -6.05 -34.47
N CYS A 214 27.21 -6.70 -33.40
CA CYS A 214 28.61 -6.99 -33.19
C CYS A 214 28.88 -8.42 -33.62
N ASP A 215 29.44 -8.62 -34.81
CA ASP A 215 29.78 -9.95 -35.29
C ASP A 215 31.28 -10.22 -35.12
N LEU A 216 31.61 -11.42 -34.64
CA LEU A 216 32.98 -11.94 -34.60
C LEU A 216 33.51 -12.30 -35.99
N SER A 217 32.70 -12.28 -37.04
CA SER A 217 33.14 -12.59 -38.40
C SER A 217 33.69 -11.37 -39.17
N VAL A 218 33.34 -10.14 -38.76
CA VAL A 218 33.77 -8.85 -39.38
C VAL A 218 35.17 -8.40 -38.88
N LEU A 219 35.83 -9.27 -38.13
CA LEU A 219 37.04 -9.08 -37.33
C LEU A 219 38.35 -8.87 -38.13
N HIS A 220 38.27 -8.45 -39.39
CA HIS A 220 39.42 -8.09 -40.23
C HIS A 220 39.79 -6.60 -40.19
N SER A 221 38.91 -5.71 -39.73
CA SER A 221 39.27 -4.29 -39.55
C SER A 221 39.74 -4.05 -38.11
N LYS A 222 40.99 -3.63 -37.95
CA LYS A 222 41.59 -3.23 -36.67
C LYS A 222 40.90 -2.03 -36.01
N SER A 223 39.88 -1.45 -36.64
CA SER A 223 39.33 -0.13 -36.31
C SER A 223 38.16 -0.15 -35.34
N GLU A 224 37.56 -1.29 -35.02
CA GLU A 224 36.28 -1.32 -34.27
C GLU A 224 36.32 -2.04 -32.92
N ILE A 225 37.49 -2.48 -32.46
CA ILE A 225 37.57 -3.39 -31.31
C ILE A 225 38.60 -2.92 -30.30
N ASN A 226 38.09 -2.43 -29.17
CA ASN A 226 38.85 -2.06 -27.98
C ASN A 226 39.07 -3.30 -27.07
N VAL A 227 39.49 -4.43 -27.66
CA VAL A 227 39.67 -5.72 -26.96
C VAL A 227 41.04 -6.30 -27.30
N SER A 228 41.75 -6.78 -26.27
CA SER A 228 43.04 -7.48 -26.45
C SER A 228 42.91 -8.65 -27.43
N GLN A 229 43.93 -8.84 -28.25
CA GLN A 229 44.01 -9.94 -29.22
C GLN A 229 43.82 -11.32 -28.56
N THR A 230 44.35 -11.50 -27.34
CA THR A 230 44.16 -12.73 -26.54
C THR A 230 42.72 -12.93 -26.06
N LYS A 231 42.05 -11.86 -25.61
CA LYS A 231 40.64 -11.93 -25.18
C LYS A 231 39.73 -12.23 -26.36
N ARG A 232 40.02 -11.66 -27.53
CA ARG A 232 39.35 -11.95 -28.81
C ARG A 232 39.43 -13.43 -29.20
N GLU A 233 40.62 -14.02 -29.17
CA GLU A 233 40.81 -15.44 -29.51
C GLU A 233 40.05 -16.37 -28.55
N ASN A 234 40.09 -16.06 -27.25
CA ASN A 234 39.36 -16.83 -26.24
C ASN A 234 37.84 -16.75 -26.45
N LEU A 235 37.30 -15.58 -26.81
CA LEU A 235 35.87 -15.41 -27.10
C LEU A 235 35.45 -16.20 -28.35
N ILE A 236 36.26 -16.18 -29.42
CA ILE A 236 36.00 -16.96 -30.64
C ILE A 236 35.97 -18.47 -30.33
N ASN A 237 36.93 -18.95 -29.55
CA ASN A 237 37.01 -20.36 -29.18
C ASN A 237 35.84 -20.77 -28.27
N ALA A 238 35.47 -19.91 -27.31
CA ALA A 238 34.31 -20.15 -26.45
C ALA A 238 33.01 -20.23 -27.28
N LEU A 239 32.80 -19.32 -28.24
CA LEU A 239 31.61 -19.35 -29.10
C LEU A 239 31.52 -20.65 -29.93
N LYS A 240 32.65 -21.13 -30.47
CA LYS A 240 32.70 -22.41 -31.20
C LYS A 240 32.35 -23.60 -30.31
N LEU A 241 32.72 -23.57 -29.03
CA LEU A 241 32.38 -24.62 -28.07
C LEU A 241 30.87 -24.60 -27.77
N CYS A 242 30.24 -23.42 -27.70
CA CYS A 242 28.79 -23.31 -27.56
C CYS A 242 28.05 -23.96 -28.76
N ASP A 243 28.52 -23.71 -30.00
CA ASP A 243 27.94 -24.28 -31.22
C ASP A 243 28.06 -25.81 -31.28
N LEU A 244 29.16 -26.37 -30.75
CA LEU A 244 29.36 -27.82 -30.67
C LEU A 244 28.45 -28.47 -29.62
N TYR A 245 28.27 -27.81 -28.47
CA TYR A 245 27.42 -28.30 -27.39
C TYR A 245 25.94 -28.29 -27.79
N SER A 246 25.46 -27.21 -28.45
CA SER A 246 24.06 -27.13 -28.91
C SER A 246 23.71 -28.22 -29.94
N LYS A 247 24.64 -28.60 -30.81
CA LYS A 247 24.46 -29.65 -31.82
C LYS A 247 24.43 -31.07 -31.25
N GLN A 248 24.96 -31.28 -30.04
CA GLN A 248 25.10 -32.61 -29.46
C GLN A 248 23.88 -33.06 -28.62
N TYR A 249 22.97 -32.14 -28.29
CA TYR A 249 21.80 -32.40 -27.42
C TYR A 249 20.42 -32.32 -28.10
N VAL A 250 20.35 -32.27 -29.44
CA VAL A 250 19.07 -32.46 -30.14
C VAL A 250 18.88 -33.95 -30.44
N MET A 251 18.24 -34.68 -29.52
CA MET A 251 17.73 -36.04 -29.72
C MET A 251 16.23 -36.10 -29.39
N PRO A 252 15.44 -36.92 -30.11
CA PRO A 252 13.99 -36.80 -30.17
C PRO A 252 13.33 -37.23 -28.86
N THR A 253 12.36 -36.44 -28.41
CA THR A 253 11.61 -36.61 -27.16
C THR A 253 10.95 -37.98 -27.05
N SER A 254 11.33 -38.77 -26.03
CA SER A 254 10.52 -39.86 -25.48
C SER A 254 10.30 -39.66 -23.97
N GLU A 255 9.04 -39.41 -23.61
CA GLU A 255 8.30 -39.87 -22.43
C GLU A 255 9.12 -40.42 -21.24
N TYR A 256 9.25 -39.65 -20.16
CA TYR A 256 9.05 -40.08 -18.77
C TYR A 256 8.95 -38.85 -17.86
N GLY A 257 7.88 -38.81 -17.05
CA GLY A 257 7.54 -37.68 -16.20
C GLY A 257 8.46 -37.50 -14.99
N LEU A 258 8.88 -36.26 -14.76
CA LEU A 258 9.26 -35.73 -13.46
C LEU A 258 8.91 -34.24 -13.43
N ASN A 259 8.08 -33.85 -12.46
CA ASN A 259 7.70 -32.46 -12.17
C ASN A 259 8.88 -31.66 -11.58
N GLN A 260 9.87 -31.39 -12.43
CA GLN A 260 10.69 -30.20 -12.32
C GLN A 260 10.43 -29.44 -13.62
N GLN A 261 9.97 -28.20 -13.49
CA GLN A 261 9.77 -27.29 -14.61
C GLN A 261 11.16 -27.01 -15.18
N LEU A 262 11.59 -27.91 -16.07
CA LEU A 262 12.70 -27.72 -16.97
C LEU A 262 12.35 -26.47 -17.75
N ILE A 263 13.05 -25.38 -17.47
CA ILE A 263 13.02 -24.19 -18.31
C ILE A 263 13.50 -24.66 -19.67
N ILE A 264 12.56 -24.76 -20.61
CA ILE A 264 12.84 -25.08 -22.00
C ILE A 264 13.78 -23.98 -22.47
N VAL A 265 14.96 -24.37 -22.97
CA VAL A 265 16.05 -23.47 -23.41
C VAL A 265 15.66 -22.62 -24.63
N GLU A 266 14.38 -22.59 -25.00
CA GLU A 266 13.81 -21.76 -26.06
C GLU A 266 13.03 -20.55 -25.53
N GLU A 267 12.81 -20.40 -24.21
CA GLU A 267 12.19 -19.18 -23.62
C GLU A 267 13.21 -18.18 -23.04
N ALA A 268 14.50 -18.45 -23.14
CA ALA A 268 15.54 -17.58 -22.57
C ALA A 268 16.10 -16.53 -23.54
N ASP A 269 15.65 -16.49 -24.81
CA ASP A 269 16.34 -15.69 -25.82
C ASP A 269 15.40 -15.13 -26.92
N ASP A 270 14.32 -14.47 -26.53
CA ASP A 270 13.57 -13.56 -27.42
C ASP A 270 14.11 -12.12 -27.27
N TRP A 271 15.35 -11.85 -27.67
CA TRP A 271 15.86 -10.48 -27.83
C TRP A 271 15.57 -9.90 -29.23
N ILE A 272 14.61 -10.46 -29.97
CA ILE A 272 14.11 -9.85 -31.19
C ILE A 272 12.99 -8.89 -30.81
N THR A 273 13.35 -7.64 -30.53
CA THR A 273 12.81 -6.49 -31.26
C THR A 273 13.46 -5.20 -30.79
N THR A 274 13.77 -4.34 -31.76
CA THR A 274 14.08 -2.92 -31.57
C THR A 274 13.09 -2.27 -30.59
N GLY A 275 13.52 -2.04 -29.35
CA GLY A 275 12.67 -1.52 -28.28
C GLY A 275 13.49 -0.95 -27.12
N PHE A 276 12.94 0.07 -26.47
CA PHE A 276 13.44 0.59 -25.21
C PHE A 276 13.38 -0.52 -24.16
N GLU A 277 14.52 -1.03 -23.70
CA GLU A 277 14.56 -1.92 -22.54
C GLU A 277 15.28 -1.23 -21.37
N ASP A 278 14.53 -1.07 -20.29
CA ASP A 278 15.12 -0.99 -18.95
C ASP A 278 15.82 -2.32 -18.64
N ALA A 279 16.92 -2.27 -17.88
CA ALA A 279 17.82 -3.40 -17.66
C ALA A 279 17.08 -4.67 -17.17
N PRO A 280 17.58 -5.88 -17.49
CA PRO A 280 16.95 -7.12 -17.07
C PRO A 280 16.86 -7.18 -15.53
N GLN A 281 15.64 -7.00 -15.01
CA GLN A 281 15.30 -7.32 -13.63
C GLN A 281 15.42 -8.83 -13.49
N LEU A 282 16.26 -9.30 -12.56
CA LEU A 282 16.23 -10.70 -12.14
C LEU A 282 14.78 -11.02 -11.72
N HIS A 283 14.17 -12.01 -12.37
CA HIS A 283 12.83 -12.50 -12.05
C HIS A 283 12.72 -12.83 -10.55
N LEU A 284 12.10 -11.94 -9.78
CA LEU A 284 11.38 -12.29 -8.58
C LEU A 284 9.89 -12.06 -8.84
N SER A 285 9.13 -13.15 -8.67
CA SER A 285 7.67 -13.27 -8.57
C SER A 285 6.84 -12.08 -9.08
N GLU A 286 6.23 -12.32 -10.22
CA GLU A 286 5.22 -11.54 -10.92
C GLU A 286 3.94 -11.41 -10.06
N SER A 287 3.92 -10.48 -9.13
CA SER A 287 2.68 -10.03 -8.45
C SER A 287 2.70 -8.58 -7.95
N THR A 288 3.73 -7.81 -8.28
CA THR A 288 3.77 -6.36 -8.01
C THR A 288 4.52 -5.65 -9.14
N VAL A 289 3.92 -5.54 -10.32
CA VAL A 289 4.27 -4.46 -11.25
C VAL A 289 3.61 -3.19 -10.71
N ILE A 290 4.18 -2.68 -9.62
CA ILE A 290 3.98 -1.30 -9.19
C ILE A 290 5.03 -0.51 -9.97
N ASP A 291 4.59 0.11 -11.07
CA ASP A 291 5.20 1.23 -11.79
C ASP A 291 6.70 1.44 -11.51
N GLN A 292 7.53 0.50 -11.98
CA GLN A 292 8.98 0.67 -11.95
C GLN A 292 9.39 1.62 -13.07
N SER A 293 10.05 2.71 -12.67
CA SER A 293 10.89 3.61 -13.50
C SER A 293 10.27 4.89 -14.10
N GLN A 294 9.29 5.52 -13.46
CA GLN A 294 9.04 6.93 -13.77
C GLN A 294 10.17 7.81 -13.22
N SER A 295 11.09 8.20 -14.10
CA SER A 295 12.08 9.23 -13.82
C SER A 295 11.37 10.55 -13.50
N ALA A 296 11.65 11.12 -12.34
CA ALA A 296 11.07 12.37 -11.87
C ALA A 296 12.16 13.41 -11.56
N ASN A 297 11.84 14.68 -11.81
CA ASN A 297 12.69 15.81 -11.45
C ASN A 297 12.32 16.34 -10.06
N TRP A 298 13.28 16.41 -9.12
CA TRP A 298 13.02 16.87 -7.75
C TRP A 298 13.83 18.12 -7.36
N PRO A 299 13.21 19.16 -6.76
CA PRO A 299 13.91 20.31 -6.18
C PRO A 299 14.57 19.98 -4.84
N THR A 300 15.78 20.47 -4.60
CA THR A 300 16.50 20.34 -3.33
C THR A 300 16.19 21.45 -2.33
N ARG A 301 16.58 21.26 -1.07
CA ARG A 301 16.46 22.26 0.00
C ARG A 301 17.15 23.59 -0.33
N GLN A 302 18.22 23.57 -1.13
CA GLN A 302 18.90 24.77 -1.59
C GLN A 302 18.04 25.55 -2.60
N ASP A 303 17.23 24.87 -3.41
CA ASP A 303 16.35 25.50 -4.40
C ASP A 303 15.22 26.27 -3.71
N TYR A 304 14.72 25.76 -2.59
CA TYR A 304 13.77 26.48 -1.74
C TYR A 304 14.39 27.74 -1.12
N LEU A 305 15.68 27.70 -0.74
CA LEU A 305 16.37 28.87 -0.20
C LEU A 305 16.63 29.93 -1.28
N LEU A 306 17.00 29.52 -2.49
CA LEU A 306 17.18 30.43 -3.62
C LEU A 306 15.86 31.06 -4.05
N THR A 307 14.81 30.27 -4.24
CA THR A 307 13.48 30.77 -4.65
C THR A 307 12.90 31.72 -3.62
N THR A 308 12.97 31.39 -2.32
CA THR A 308 12.55 32.31 -1.25
C THR A 308 13.41 33.56 -1.22
N GLY A 309 14.73 33.45 -1.43
CA GLY A 309 15.62 34.61 -1.57
C GLY A 309 15.19 35.55 -2.70
N TRP A 310 14.88 35.03 -3.88
CA TRP A 310 14.37 35.81 -5.02
C TRP A 310 13.02 36.47 -4.71
N ILE A 311 12.13 35.81 -3.98
CA ILE A 311 10.86 36.40 -3.53
C ILE A 311 11.13 37.61 -2.61
N TYR A 312 12.08 37.51 -1.67
CA TYR A 312 12.42 38.65 -0.81
C TYR A 312 13.04 39.82 -1.60
N VAL A 313 13.95 39.55 -2.53
CA VAL A 313 14.56 40.59 -3.38
C VAL A 313 13.48 41.30 -4.20
N THR A 314 12.54 40.56 -4.79
CA THR A 314 11.44 41.15 -5.56
C THR A 314 10.51 42.00 -4.69
N ILE A 315 10.18 41.56 -3.46
CA ILE A 315 9.39 42.35 -2.51
C ILE A 315 10.10 43.66 -2.14
N ILE A 316 11.40 43.61 -1.83
CA ILE A 316 12.19 44.81 -1.51
C ILE A 316 12.20 45.75 -2.71
N HIS A 317 12.40 45.24 -3.92
CA HIS A 317 12.42 46.04 -5.13
C HIS A 317 11.06 46.69 -5.43
N ILE A 318 9.94 46.01 -5.17
CA ILE A 318 8.61 46.61 -5.28
C ILE A 318 8.43 47.70 -4.21
N GLY A 319 8.87 47.45 -2.98
CA GLY A 319 8.82 48.43 -1.89
C GLY A 319 9.60 49.72 -2.20
N THR A 320 10.79 49.61 -2.78
CA THR A 320 11.59 50.78 -3.18
C THR A 320 10.93 51.57 -4.32
N ILE A 321 10.31 50.90 -5.30
CA ILE A 321 9.54 51.56 -6.36
C ILE A 321 8.37 52.34 -5.76
N LEU A 322 7.58 51.73 -4.86
CA LEU A 322 6.44 52.40 -4.22
C LEU A 322 6.88 53.61 -3.40
N PHE A 323 7.98 53.49 -2.67
CA PHE A 323 8.56 54.60 -1.92
C PHE A 323 8.99 55.76 -2.85
N TRP A 324 9.59 55.44 -3.99
CA TRP A 324 9.99 56.43 -4.99
C TRP A 324 8.79 57.16 -5.60
N ILE A 325 7.72 56.41 -5.93
CA ILE A 325 6.45 56.99 -6.43
C ILE A 325 5.87 57.94 -5.38
N HIS A 326 5.82 57.53 -4.11
CA HIS A 326 5.35 58.38 -3.02
C HIS A 326 6.16 59.68 -2.92
N TYR A 327 7.50 59.60 -3.04
CA TYR A 327 8.38 60.76 -2.98
C TYR A 327 8.16 61.74 -4.14
N ILE A 328 7.95 61.23 -5.37
CA ILE A 328 7.60 62.07 -6.52
C ILE A 328 6.27 62.79 -6.27
N HIS A 329 5.27 62.10 -5.71
CA HIS A 329 3.99 62.72 -5.38
C HIS A 329 4.13 63.84 -4.33
N LEU A 330 4.93 63.62 -3.30
CA LEU A 330 5.22 64.63 -2.27
C LEU A 330 5.94 65.86 -2.85
N TRP A 331 6.92 65.62 -3.72
CA TRP A 331 7.67 66.69 -4.36
C TRP A 331 6.80 67.53 -5.31
N ARG A 332 5.88 66.90 -6.06
CA ARG A 332 4.92 67.61 -6.92
C ARG A 332 3.93 68.46 -6.13
N THR A 333 3.54 68.03 -4.94
CA THR A 333 2.61 68.78 -4.09
C THR A 333 3.29 69.99 -3.45
N GLN A 334 4.54 69.86 -2.99
CA GLN A 334 5.33 70.98 -2.46
C GLN A 334 5.69 72.07 -3.49
N ARG A 335 5.74 71.76 -4.79
CA ARG A 335 5.98 72.76 -5.86
C ARG A 335 4.73 73.55 -6.25
N ARG A 336 3.56 73.25 -5.67
CA ARG A 336 2.27 73.85 -6.04
C ARG A 336 1.80 74.95 -5.08
N ASP A 337 2.54 75.16 -3.99
CA ASP A 337 2.48 76.32 -3.10
C ASP A 337 3.68 77.24 -3.42
#